data_AF-A0A368GY43-F1
#
_entry.id   AF-A0A368GY43-F1
#
_cell.length_a   1.000
_cell.length_b   1.000
_cell.length_c   1.000
_cell.angle_alpha   90.00
_cell.angle_beta   90.00
_cell.angle_gamma   90.00
#
_symmetry.space_group_name_H-M   'P 1'
#
loop_
_entity.id
_entity.type
_entity.pdbx_description
1 polymer ?
#
loop_
_entity_poly.entity_id
_entity_poly.type
_entity_poly.pdbx_seq_one_letter_code
_entity_poly.pdbx_strand_id
1 'polypeptide(L)' 'MQPLPGLGLNPRKSSSFTQEVNLLKEIWESLRKDNLEKTAELSVRRELTLYGLQRKKDTEMLRDSLLSVELTKANLFQ' A
#
# COMPACT_ATOMS: atom_id res chain seq x y z
N MET A 1 -40.59 -0.26 -18.03
CA MET A 1 -39.30 0.36 -17.70
C MET A 1 -38.62 -0.51 -16.65
N GLN A 2 -37.68 -1.37 -17.03
CA GLN A 2 -36.85 -2.12 -16.08
C GLN A 2 -35.78 -1.16 -15.51
N PRO A 3 -35.48 -1.18 -14.21
CA PRO A 3 -34.38 -0.39 -13.69
C PRO A 3 -33.07 -0.89 -14.31
N LEU A 4 -32.28 0.02 -14.88
CA LEU A 4 -30.90 -0.27 -15.25
C LEU A 4 -30.20 -0.82 -14.01
N PRO A 5 -29.44 -1.94 -14.10
CA PRO A 5 -28.66 -2.42 -12.98
C PRO A 5 -27.72 -1.28 -12.63
N GLY A 6 -27.98 -0.65 -11.48
CA GLY A 6 -27.24 0.49 -11.01
C GLY A 6 -25.76 0.18 -11.14
N LEU A 7 -25.03 1.10 -11.76
CA LEU A 7 -23.58 1.22 -11.67
C LEU A 7 -23.15 0.58 -10.37
N GLY A 8 -22.47 -0.56 -10.46
CA GLY A 8 -22.06 -1.38 -9.34
C GLY A 8 -21.03 -0.68 -8.47
N LEU A 9 -21.37 0.51 -7.95
CA LEU A 9 -20.90 1.08 -6.72
C LEU A 9 -21.45 0.18 -5.61
N ASN A 10 -20.98 -1.08 -5.60
CA ASN A 10 -21.00 -1.84 -4.38
C ASN A 10 -20.36 -0.93 -3.33
N PRO A 11 -20.99 -0.71 -2.16
CA PRO A 11 -20.25 -0.33 -0.97
C PRO A 11 -19.42 -1.55 -0.51
N ARG A 12 -18.56 -2.06 -1.39
CA ARG A 12 -17.44 -2.94 -1.05
C ARG A 12 -16.28 -1.96 -0.86
N LYS A 13 -15.72 -1.72 0.33
CA LYS A 13 -15.58 -2.60 1.49
C LYS A 13 -15.26 -1.70 2.70
N SER A 14 -15.98 -1.85 3.81
CA SER A 14 -15.45 -1.43 5.11
C SER A 14 -14.07 -2.07 5.40
N SER A 15 -13.79 -3.23 4.80
CA SER A 15 -12.52 -3.94 4.97
C SER A 15 -11.30 -3.24 4.37
N SER A 16 -11.43 -2.45 3.30
CA SER A 16 -10.26 -1.78 2.69
C SER A 16 -9.82 -0.58 3.52
N PHE A 17 -10.78 0.16 4.07
CA PHE A 17 -10.50 1.27 4.97
C PHE A 17 -9.82 0.79 6.27
N THR A 18 -10.36 -0.26 6.90
CA THR A 18 -9.74 -0.85 8.10
C THR A 18 -8.34 -1.41 7.82
N GLN A 19 -8.12 -2.02 6.64
CA GLN A 19 -6.80 -2.51 6.23
C GLN A 19 -5.80 -1.36 6.01
N GLU A 20 -6.23 -0.25 5.42
CA GLU A 20 -5.37 0.93 5.24
C GLU A 20 -5.00 1.57 6.58
N VAL A 21 -5.96 1.72 7.50
CA VAL A 21 -5.70 2.25 8.84
C VAL A 21 -4.71 1.37 9.62
N ASN A 22 -4.84 0.04 9.53
CA ASN A 22 -3.90 -0.88 10.18
C ASN A 22 -2.50 -0.78 9.56
N LEU A 23 -2.40 -0.69 8.22
CA LEU A 23 -1.13 -0.53 7.53
C LEU A 23 -0.43 0.79 7.91
N LEU A 24 -1.18 1.88 8.03
CA LEU A 24 -0.65 3.17 8.50
C LEU A 24 -0.14 3.09 9.94
N LYS A 25 -0.84 2.37 10.83
CA LYS A 25 -0.36 2.11 12.19
C LYS A 25 0.95 1.32 12.20
N GLU A 26 1.07 0.29 11.37
CA GLU A 26 2.30 -0.50 11.24
C GLU A 26 3.49 0.33 10.73
N ILE A 27 3.24 1.22 9.77
CA ILE A 27 4.25 2.18 9.27
C ILE A 27 4.71 3.09 10.40
N TRP A 28 3.77 3.69 11.14
CA TRP A 28 4.07 4.59 12.25
C TRP A 28 4.88 3.91 13.37
N GLU A 29 4.49 2.68 13.75
CA GLU A 29 5.23 1.89 14.73
C GLU A 29 6.65 1.53 14.25
N SER A 30 6.81 1.22 12.96
CA SER A 30 8.12 0.91 12.37
C SER A 30 9.03 2.12 12.33
N LEU A 31 8.49 3.30 11.97
CA LEU A 31 9.17 4.58 12.03
C LEU A 31 9.62 4.92 13.46
N ARG A 32 8.74 4.72 14.45
CA ARG A 32 9.06 5.00 15.87
C ARG A 32 10.21 4.13 16.40
N LYS A 33 10.41 2.95 15.81
CA LYS A 33 11.49 2.01 16.16
C LYS A 33 12.75 2.21 15.31
N ASP A 34 12.78 3.25 14.48
CA ASP A 34 13.85 3.52 13.51
C ASP A 34 14.14 2.33 12.56
N ASN A 35 13.11 1.51 12.31
CA ASN A 35 13.21 0.40 11.36
C ASN A 35 12.86 0.91 9.95
N LEU A 36 13.83 1.59 9.34
CA LEU A 36 13.67 2.23 8.03
C LEU A 36 13.42 1.21 6.91
N GLU A 37 14.06 0.03 6.98
CA GLU A 37 13.84 -1.06 6.02
C GLU A 37 12.39 -1.53 6.04
N LYS A 38 11.85 -1.79 7.24
CA LYS A 38 10.46 -2.21 7.38
C LYS A 38 9.47 -1.12 6.98
N THR A 39 9.79 0.13 7.30
CA THR A 39 9.02 1.30 6.89
C THR A 39 8.92 1.42 5.38
N ALA A 40 10.04 1.25 4.67
CA ALA A 40 10.09 1.26 3.21
C ALA A 40 9.22 0.13 2.62
N GLU A 41 9.36 -1.10 3.12
CA GLU A 41 8.56 -2.24 2.67
C GLU A 41 7.05 -2.00 2.82
N LEU A 42 6.62 -1.49 3.98
CA LEU A 42 5.22 -1.20 4.25
C LEU A 42 4.69 -0.04 3.39
N SER A 43 5.53 0.95 3.10
CA SER A 43 5.19 2.08 2.23
C SER A 43 4.95 1.63 0.79
N VAL A 44 5.83 0.77 0.25
CA VAL A 44 5.63 0.15 -1.07
C VAL A 44 4.37 -0.70 -1.09
N ARG A 45 4.12 -1.49 -0.04
CA ARG A 45 2.90 -2.29 0.07
C ARG A 45 1.64 -1.42 0.06
N ARG A 46 1.67 -0.25 0.72
CA ARG A 46 0.58 0.71 0.70
C ARG A 46 0.32 1.23 -0.71
N GLU A 47 1.37 1.64 -1.41
CA GLU A 47 1.27 2.16 -2.78
C GLU A 47 0.67 1.12 -3.74
N LEU A 48 1.18 -0.12 -3.71
CA LEU A 48 0.64 -1.22 -4.49
C LEU A 48 -0.81 -1.57 -4.13
N THR A 49 -1.21 -1.36 -2.88
CA THR A 49 -2.59 -1.56 -2.43
C THR A 49 -3.53 -0.51 -3.02
N LEU A 50 -3.12 0.76 -2.99
CA LEU A 50 -3.91 1.87 -3.52
C LEU A 50 -4.14 1.74 -5.04
N TYR A 51 -3.15 1.26 -5.78
CA TYR A 51 -3.30 0.99 -7.22
C TYR A 51 -3.96 -0.36 -7.55
N GLY A 52 -4.34 -1.16 -6.55
CA GLY A 52 -4.96 -2.47 -6.78
C GLY A 52 -4.02 -3.51 -7.39
N LEU A 53 -2.71 -3.37 -7.17
CA LEU A 53 -1.65 -4.13 -7.81
C LEU A 53 -1.14 -5.33 -6.99
N GLN A 54 -1.67 -5.58 -5.79
CA GLN A 54 -1.15 -6.56 -4.82
C GLN A 54 -0.91 -8.03 -5.30
N ARG A 55 -1.47 -8.47 -6.44
CA ARG A 55 -1.50 -9.89 -6.84
C ARG A 55 -1.01 -10.21 -8.24
N LYS A 56 -0.46 -9.23 -8.98
CA LYS A 56 0.00 -9.47 -10.35
C LYS A 56 1.49 -9.78 -10.37
N LYS A 57 1.91 -10.82 -11.08
CA LYS A 57 3.34 -11.17 -11.22
C LYS A 57 4.19 -10.00 -11.76
N ASP A 58 3.61 -9.19 -12.64
CA ASP A 58 4.24 -7.97 -13.19
C ASP A 58 4.51 -6.88 -12.14
N THR A 59 3.98 -7.03 -10.92
CA THR A 59 4.13 -6.06 -9.83
C THR A 59 5.28 -6.38 -8.89
N GLU A 60 5.92 -7.55 -9.03
CA GLU A 60 7.15 -7.86 -8.27
C GLU A 60 8.30 -6.94 -8.69
N MET A 61 8.52 -6.76 -10.01
CA MET A 61 9.54 -5.82 -10.51
C MET A 61 9.25 -4.38 -10.08
N LEU A 62 7.97 -3.97 -10.08
CA LEU A 62 7.56 -2.65 -9.60
C LEU A 62 7.77 -2.51 -8.08
N ARG A 63 7.48 -3.56 -7.31
CA ARG A 63 7.71 -3.61 -5.86
C ARG A 63 9.19 -3.42 -5.56
N ASP A 64 10.06 -4.16 -6.24
CA ASP A 64 11.51 -4.11 -6.01
C ASP A 64 12.08 -2.75 -6.40
N SER A 65 11.61 -2.18 -7.52
CA SER A 65 11.99 -0.83 -7.95
C SER A 65 11.54 0.24 -6.95
N LEU A 66 10.29 0.17 -6.46
CA LEU A 66 9.78 1.11 -5.47
C LEU A 66 10.51 0.97 -4.13
N LEU A 67 10.82 -0.26 -3.72
CA LEU A 67 11.54 -0.52 -2.49
C LEU A 67 12.96 0.06 -2.53
N SER A 68 13.67 -0.12 -3.65
CA SER A 68 14.99 0.47 -3.85
C SER A 68 14.96 2.00 -3.76
N VAL A 69 13.93 2.64 -4.33
CA VAL A 69 13.73 4.10 -4.24
C VAL A 69 13.47 4.54 -2.80
N GLU A 70 12.58 3.85 -2.08
CA GLU A 70 12.26 4.20 -0.68
C GLU A 70 13.46 4.00 0.25
N LEU A 71 14.25 2.93 0.08
CA LEU A 71 15.49 2.73 0.83
C LEU A 71 16.55 3.80 0.51
N THR A 72 16.67 4.18 -0.77
CA THR A 72 17.59 5.26 -1.17
C THR A 72 17.19 6.57 -0.52
N LYS A 73 15.89 6.92 -0.51
CA LYS A 73 15.39 8.11 0.19
C LYS A 73 15.73 8.04 1.68
N ALA A 74 15.46 6.92 2.33
CA ALA A 74 15.74 6.75 3.76
C ALA A 74 17.23 6.97 4.08
N ASN A 75 18.14 6.44 3.25
CA ASN A 75 19.58 6.61 3.43
C ASN A 75 20.09 8.01 3.10
N LEU A 76 19.39 8.79 2.26
CA LEU A 76 19.74 10.17 1.95
C LEU A 76 19.42 11.16 3.09
N PHE A 77 18.59 10.76 4.05
CA PHE A 77 18.17 11.57 5.20
C PHE A 77 18.77 11.11 6.54
N GLN A 78 19.74 10.18 6.52
CA GLN A 78 20.60 9.82 7.66
C GLN A 78 21.85 10.71 7.71
#